data_AF-A5GLS9-F1
#
_entry.id   AF-A5GLS9-F1
#
_cell.length_a   1.000
_cell.length_b   1.000
_cell.length_c   1.000
_cell.angle_alpha   90.00
_cell.angle_beta   90.00
_cell.angle_gamma   90.00
#
_symmetry.space_group_name_H-M   'P 1'
#
loop_
_entity.id
_entity.type
_entity.pdbx_description
1 polymer ?
#
loop_
_entity_poly.entity_id
_entity_poly.type
_entity_poly.pdbx_seq_one_letter_code
_entity_poly.pdbx_strand_id
1 'polypeptide(L)'
;MRHPRQLVVIGDSGVVGWGDTEGGGWCERLRRAWMALPDAPVIYPLGIRGDGLESVSQRWEAEWACRGELRRQQPKALLLAVGLNDSARVGRADGRQPLEAQALRFGYEQLLHAMTARTQVFVLGLSAVDEQVMPFADCLWYSNHDIAVHEAQIEEACLEVDVPFLPLHAAMQAEPGWLGWIEPDGIHLNSAGHHWIEQRVRSWGALQRWAGLELQTQLTWT
;
A
#
# COMPACT_ATOMS: atom_id res chain seq x y z
N MET A 1 -13.61 -27.23 8.27
CA MET A 1 -12.66 -26.17 7.89
C MET A 1 -13.25 -24.85 8.35
N ARG A 2 -12.49 -24.01 9.07
CA ARG A 2 -12.95 -22.65 9.41
C ARG A 2 -12.91 -21.82 8.13
N HIS A 3 -13.86 -20.91 7.95
CA HIS A 3 -13.78 -19.97 6.85
C HIS A 3 -12.57 -19.05 7.06
N PRO A 4 -11.69 -18.89 6.05
CA PRO A 4 -10.51 -18.05 6.20
C PRO A 4 -10.95 -16.60 6.42
N ARG A 5 -10.08 -15.82 7.06
CA ARG A 5 -10.26 -14.36 7.14
C ARG A 5 -9.87 -13.73 5.82
N GLN A 6 -10.51 -12.63 5.43
CA GLN A 6 -10.15 -11.91 4.22
C GLN A 6 -9.42 -10.61 4.56
N LEU A 7 -8.28 -10.39 3.91
CA LEU A 7 -7.57 -9.12 3.83
C LEU A 7 -7.84 -8.52 2.45
N VAL A 8 -8.51 -7.38 2.40
CA VAL A 8 -8.67 -6.63 1.15
C VAL A 8 -7.55 -5.59 1.08
N VAL A 9 -6.79 -5.56 0.00
CA VAL A 9 -5.74 -4.57 -0.23
C VAL A 9 -6.23 -3.58 -1.28
N ILE A 10 -6.40 -2.32 -0.92
CA ILE A 10 -6.91 -1.27 -1.82
C ILE A 10 -5.84 -0.20 -2.01
N GLY A 11 -5.67 0.23 -3.26
CA GLY A 11 -4.67 1.24 -3.59
C GLY A 11 -4.51 1.48 -5.08
N ASP A 12 -3.29 1.84 -5.45
CA ASP A 12 -2.93 2.29 -6.79
C ASP A 12 -2.20 1.24 -7.65
N SER A 13 -1.35 1.69 -8.59
CA SER A 13 -0.54 0.82 -9.45
C SER A 13 0.46 -0.04 -8.67
N GLY A 14 0.88 0.37 -7.48
CA GLY A 14 1.70 -0.45 -6.59
C GLY A 14 0.94 -1.69 -6.12
N VAL A 15 -0.35 -1.56 -5.78
CA VAL A 15 -1.21 -2.69 -5.41
C VAL A 15 -1.54 -3.58 -6.62
N VAL A 16 -1.65 -3.00 -7.82
CA VAL A 16 -1.78 -3.77 -9.08
C VAL A 16 -0.58 -4.70 -9.30
N GLY A 17 0.59 -4.34 -8.78
CA GLY A 17 1.84 -5.03 -9.11
C GLY A 17 2.45 -4.55 -10.42
N TRP A 18 2.09 -3.34 -10.88
CA TRP A 18 2.60 -2.82 -12.14
C TRP A 18 4.14 -2.69 -12.08
N GLY A 19 4.81 -3.13 -13.14
CA GLY A 19 6.27 -3.22 -13.25
C GLY A 19 6.87 -4.57 -12.85
N ASP A 20 6.16 -5.44 -12.11
CA ASP A 20 6.64 -6.78 -11.78
C ASP A 20 6.20 -7.82 -12.83
N THR A 21 7.05 -8.04 -13.83
CA THR A 21 6.79 -9.00 -14.91
C THR A 21 6.99 -10.47 -14.52
N GLU A 22 7.45 -10.75 -13.30
CA GLU A 22 7.80 -12.11 -12.87
C GLU A 22 6.86 -12.66 -11.79
N GLY A 23 6.61 -11.86 -10.74
CA GLY A 23 5.88 -12.27 -9.54
C GLY A 23 4.48 -11.68 -9.41
N GLY A 24 4.08 -10.78 -10.32
CA GLY A 24 2.76 -10.16 -10.33
C GLY A 24 2.53 -9.10 -9.23
N GLY A 25 3.60 -8.62 -8.60
CA GLY A 25 3.57 -7.58 -7.57
C GLY A 25 3.69 -8.11 -6.14
N TRP A 26 3.93 -7.21 -5.20
CA TRP A 26 4.09 -7.55 -3.79
C TRP A 26 2.84 -8.22 -3.20
N CYS A 27 1.64 -7.79 -3.61
CA CYS A 27 0.37 -8.39 -3.20
C CYS A 27 0.25 -9.86 -3.60
N GLU A 28 0.59 -10.17 -4.85
CA GLU A 28 0.49 -11.54 -5.38
C GLU A 28 1.52 -12.45 -4.73
N ARG A 29 2.74 -11.95 -4.53
CA ARG A 29 3.80 -12.65 -3.80
C ARG A 29 3.37 -12.98 -2.36
N LEU A 30 2.78 -12.02 -1.64
CA LEU A 30 2.25 -12.23 -0.28
C LEU A 30 1.08 -13.23 -0.29
N ARG A 31 0.15 -13.09 -1.24
CA ARG A 31 -1.00 -14.00 -1.39
C ARG A 31 -0.54 -15.43 -1.61
N ARG A 32 0.40 -15.67 -2.53
CA ARG A 32 0.98 -16.99 -2.80
C ARG A 32 1.67 -17.58 -1.57
N ALA A 33 2.38 -16.76 -0.80
CA ALA A 33 3.03 -17.20 0.43
C ALA A 33 2.02 -17.63 1.50
N TRP A 34 0.96 -16.85 1.69
CA TRP A 34 -0.09 -17.18 2.67
C TRP A 34 -0.95 -18.36 2.24
N MET A 35 -1.23 -18.53 0.93
CA MET A 35 -1.95 -19.69 0.42
C MET A 35 -1.25 -21.02 0.73
N ALA A 36 0.07 -21.02 0.91
CA ALA A 36 0.83 -22.21 1.28
C ALA A 36 0.73 -22.57 2.77
N LEU A 37 0.15 -21.68 3.60
CA LEU A 37 0.03 -21.85 5.05
C LEU A 37 -1.40 -22.29 5.42
N PRO A 38 -1.55 -23.32 6.28
CA PRO A 38 -2.85 -23.69 6.81
C PRO A 38 -3.51 -22.53 7.57
N ASP A 39 -4.81 -22.31 7.34
CA ASP A 39 -5.64 -21.32 8.03
C ASP A 39 -5.21 -19.84 7.87
N ALA A 40 -4.26 -19.54 6.97
CA ALA A 40 -3.87 -18.16 6.70
C ALA A 40 -5.01 -17.37 6.03
N PRO A 41 -5.05 -16.04 6.19
CA PRO A 41 -6.03 -15.20 5.52
C PRO A 41 -5.92 -15.25 3.99
N VAL A 42 -7.05 -15.08 3.31
CA VAL A 42 -7.11 -14.86 1.86
C VAL A 42 -6.91 -13.38 1.56
N ILE A 43 -6.15 -13.08 0.51
CA ILE A 43 -5.86 -11.71 0.08
C ILE A 43 -6.61 -11.38 -1.21
N TYR A 44 -7.28 -10.22 -1.24
CA TYR A 44 -7.90 -9.64 -2.42
C TYR A 44 -7.22 -8.32 -2.80
N PRO A 45 -6.31 -8.30 -3.80
CA PRO A 45 -5.67 -7.07 -4.26
C PRO A 45 -6.57 -6.29 -5.23
N LEU A 46 -6.79 -5.01 -4.94
CA LEU A 46 -7.73 -4.10 -5.61
C LEU A 46 -7.08 -2.76 -5.97
N GLY A 47 -5.95 -2.86 -6.66
CA GLY A 47 -5.25 -1.71 -7.20
C GLY A 47 -5.93 -1.17 -8.45
N ILE A 48 -5.96 0.16 -8.62
CA ILE A 48 -6.30 0.81 -9.88
C ILE A 48 -5.19 1.81 -10.22
N ARG A 49 -4.62 1.73 -11.43
CA ARG A 49 -3.52 2.62 -11.84
C ARG A 49 -3.97 4.09 -11.80
N GLY A 50 -3.16 4.93 -11.18
CA GLY A 50 -3.42 6.37 -11.06
C GLY A 50 -4.39 6.74 -9.94
N ASP A 51 -4.87 5.80 -9.13
CA ASP A 51 -5.70 6.13 -7.97
C ASP A 51 -4.94 7.02 -6.99
N GLY A 52 -5.59 8.11 -6.58
CA GLY A 52 -5.25 8.86 -5.39
C GLY A 52 -6.27 8.62 -4.28
N LEU A 53 -6.12 9.36 -3.19
CA LEU A 53 -6.98 9.23 -2.00
C LEU A 53 -8.47 9.41 -2.33
N GLU A 54 -8.82 10.37 -3.20
CA GLU A 54 -10.20 10.66 -3.58
C GLU A 54 -10.85 9.46 -4.29
N SER A 55 -10.17 8.88 -5.28
CA SER A 55 -10.67 7.71 -6.03
C SER A 55 -10.92 6.52 -5.11
N VAL A 56 -9.98 6.23 -4.20
CA VAL A 56 -10.14 5.16 -3.22
C VAL A 56 -11.32 5.44 -2.28
N SER A 57 -11.47 6.67 -1.81
CA SER A 57 -12.55 7.07 -0.91
C SER A 57 -13.94 6.81 -1.50
N GLN A 58 -14.09 6.92 -2.82
CA GLN A 58 -15.37 6.70 -3.52
C GLN A 58 -15.73 5.22 -3.70
N ARG A 59 -14.73 4.32 -3.76
CA ARG A 59 -14.96 2.92 -4.16
C ARG A 59 -14.73 1.89 -3.05
N TRP A 60 -13.98 2.24 -2.00
CA TRP A 60 -13.45 1.24 -1.08
C TRP A 60 -14.53 0.40 -0.42
N GLU A 61 -15.63 1.01 0.05
CA GLU A 61 -16.62 0.31 0.88
C GLU A 61 -17.41 -0.71 0.06
N ALA A 62 -17.85 -0.32 -1.15
CA ALA A 62 -18.60 -1.19 -2.04
C ALA A 62 -17.74 -2.37 -2.50
N GLU A 63 -16.48 -2.13 -2.81
CA GLU A 63 -15.55 -3.18 -3.18
C GLU A 63 -15.23 -4.08 -1.99
N TRP A 64 -14.83 -3.53 -0.86
CA TRP A 64 -14.53 -4.31 0.35
C TRP A 64 -15.74 -5.17 0.77
N ALA A 65 -16.95 -4.60 0.82
CA ALA A 65 -18.13 -5.29 1.34
C ALA A 65 -18.51 -6.55 0.56
N CYS A 66 -18.24 -6.62 -0.75
CA CYS A 66 -18.61 -7.79 -1.55
C CYS A 66 -17.62 -8.98 -1.44
N ARG A 67 -16.52 -8.82 -0.67
CA ARG A 67 -15.45 -9.81 -0.52
C ARG A 67 -15.51 -10.63 0.77
N GLY A 68 -16.63 -10.59 1.48
CA GLY A 68 -16.86 -11.44 2.65
C GLY A 68 -17.15 -12.92 2.33
N GLU A 69 -17.20 -13.29 1.03
CA GLU A 69 -17.46 -14.63 0.46
C GLU A 69 -18.81 -15.28 0.79
N LEU A 70 -19.32 -15.07 2.00
CA LEU A 70 -20.58 -15.62 2.50
C LEU A 70 -21.61 -14.52 2.73
N ARG A 71 -22.89 -14.90 2.61
CA ARG A 71 -24.01 -14.00 2.85
C ARG A 71 -23.92 -13.36 4.24
N ARG A 72 -23.98 -12.02 4.28
CA ARG A 72 -23.87 -11.19 5.51
C ARG A 72 -22.53 -11.29 6.24
N GLN A 73 -21.49 -11.81 5.59
CA GLN A 73 -20.12 -11.68 6.07
C GLN A 73 -19.42 -10.55 5.31
N GLN A 74 -18.48 -9.91 5.99
CA GLN A 74 -17.61 -8.87 5.46
C GLN A 74 -16.15 -9.25 5.75
N PRO A 75 -15.19 -8.79 4.92
CA PRO A 75 -13.78 -9.03 5.16
C PRO A 75 -13.35 -8.55 6.55
N LYS A 76 -12.32 -9.20 7.10
CA LYS A 76 -11.88 -8.98 8.49
C LYS A 76 -10.79 -7.94 8.62
N ALA A 77 -10.16 -7.54 7.51
CA ALA A 77 -9.31 -6.37 7.46
C ALA A 77 -9.25 -5.73 6.07
N LEU A 78 -8.73 -4.51 6.06
CA LEU A 78 -8.34 -3.74 4.89
C LEU A 78 -6.90 -3.23 5.07
N LEU A 79 -6.07 -3.38 4.04
CA LEU A 79 -4.75 -2.74 3.93
C LEU A 79 -4.82 -1.66 2.86
N LEU A 80 -4.62 -0.40 3.26
CA LEU A 80 -4.67 0.76 2.39
C LEU A 80 -3.24 1.12 1.93
N ALA A 81 -3.03 1.25 0.62
CA ALA A 81 -1.74 1.59 0.02
C ALA A 81 -1.95 2.56 -1.15
N VAL A 82 -2.11 3.85 -0.84
CA VAL A 82 -2.36 4.92 -1.81
C VAL A 82 -1.69 6.21 -1.31
N GLY A 83 -1.60 7.24 -2.14
CA GLY A 83 -1.07 8.55 -1.77
C GLY A 83 0.09 9.03 -2.65
N LEU A 84 0.77 8.12 -3.36
CA LEU A 84 1.88 8.50 -4.24
C LEU A 84 1.41 9.42 -5.37
N ASN A 85 0.28 9.11 -6.00
CA ASN A 85 -0.28 9.92 -7.09
C ASN A 85 -0.73 11.32 -6.62
N ASP A 86 -1.11 11.46 -5.34
CA ASP A 86 -1.50 12.74 -4.75
C ASP A 86 -0.30 13.69 -4.57
N SER A 87 0.93 13.16 -4.50
CA SER A 87 2.15 13.96 -4.32
C SER A 87 2.69 14.59 -5.60
N ALA A 88 2.22 14.17 -6.77
CA ALA A 88 2.68 14.66 -8.05
C ALA A 88 2.33 16.13 -8.27
N ARG A 89 3.26 16.93 -8.81
CA ARG A 89 2.99 18.28 -9.31
C ARG A 89 2.60 18.22 -10.78
N VAL A 90 1.56 18.96 -11.16
CA VAL A 90 1.00 18.91 -12.52
C VAL A 90 1.54 20.04 -13.38
N GLY A 91 1.95 19.71 -14.61
CA GLY A 91 2.31 20.66 -15.67
C GLY A 91 3.72 21.25 -15.60
N ARG A 92 4.34 21.31 -14.41
CA ARG A 92 5.75 21.69 -14.21
C ARG A 92 6.25 21.25 -12.82
N ALA A 93 7.58 21.25 -12.64
CA ALA A 93 8.24 20.85 -11.40
C ALA A 93 7.85 21.69 -10.17
N ASP A 94 7.45 22.96 -10.34
CA ASP A 94 6.91 23.83 -9.29
C ASP A 94 5.38 24.00 -9.42
N GLY A 95 4.73 23.04 -10.09
CA GLY A 95 3.29 22.99 -10.28
C GLY A 95 2.53 22.73 -8.98
N ARG A 96 1.20 22.77 -9.07
CA ARG A 96 0.34 22.43 -7.94
C ARG A 96 0.21 20.92 -7.81
N GLN A 97 0.12 20.45 -6.57
CA GLN A 97 -0.32 19.10 -6.26
C GLN A 97 -1.84 19.01 -6.41
N PRO A 98 -2.40 17.87 -6.86
CA PRO A 98 -3.84 17.60 -6.80
C PRO A 98 -4.38 17.75 -5.38
N LEU A 99 -3.59 17.31 -4.39
CA LEU A 99 -3.92 17.40 -2.99
C LEU A 99 -2.69 17.86 -2.19
N GLU A 100 -2.79 19.03 -1.57
CA GLU A 100 -1.73 19.53 -0.69
C GLU A 100 -1.63 18.68 0.58
N ALA A 101 -0.45 18.62 1.19
CA ALA A 101 -0.14 17.73 2.31
C ALA A 101 -1.16 17.79 3.47
N GLN A 102 -1.61 18.98 3.88
CA GLN A 102 -2.61 19.13 4.95
C GLN A 102 -4.00 18.62 4.53
N ALA A 103 -4.38 18.82 3.26
CA ALA A 103 -5.63 18.31 2.72
C ALA A 103 -5.58 16.78 2.58
N LEU A 104 -4.41 16.21 2.23
CA LEU A 104 -4.16 14.78 2.25
C LEU A 104 -4.35 14.20 3.65
N ARG A 105 -3.71 14.80 4.67
CA ARG A 105 -3.88 14.40 6.08
C ARG A 105 -5.36 14.33 6.46
N PHE A 106 -6.07 15.44 6.27
CA PHE A 106 -7.49 15.52 6.61
C PHE A 106 -8.32 14.47 5.88
N GLY A 107 -8.11 14.29 4.57
CA GLY A 107 -8.81 13.27 3.80
C GLY A 107 -8.51 11.85 4.29
N TYR A 108 -7.24 11.58 4.65
CA TYR A 108 -6.81 10.29 5.20
C TYR A 108 -7.49 10.01 6.54
N GLU A 109 -7.50 10.98 7.48
CA GLU A 109 -8.19 10.85 8.77
C GLU A 109 -9.67 10.49 8.58
N GLN A 110 -10.36 11.20 7.67
CA GLN A 110 -11.77 10.94 7.38
C GLN A 110 -11.99 9.55 6.77
N LEU A 111 -11.12 9.13 5.85
CA LEU A 111 -11.19 7.81 5.25
C LEU A 111 -10.93 6.70 6.28
N LEU A 112 -9.92 6.87 7.12
CA LEU A 112 -9.57 5.92 8.17
C LEU A 112 -10.69 5.79 9.20
N HIS A 113 -11.31 6.90 9.64
CA HIS A 113 -12.49 6.84 10.50
C HIS A 113 -13.65 6.05 9.88
N ALA A 114 -13.89 6.22 8.57
CA ALA A 114 -14.93 5.46 7.87
C ALA A 114 -14.60 3.96 7.80
N MET A 115 -13.33 3.61 7.54
CA MET A 115 -12.88 2.21 7.43
C MET A 115 -12.82 1.49 8.78
N THR A 116 -12.28 2.14 9.83
CA THR A 116 -12.14 1.54 11.17
C THR A 116 -13.48 1.29 11.84
N ALA A 117 -14.52 2.05 11.50
CA ALA A 117 -15.89 1.77 11.90
C ALA A 117 -16.46 0.45 11.33
N ARG A 118 -15.80 -0.14 10.31
CA ARG A 118 -16.26 -1.34 9.61
C ARG A 118 -15.35 -2.56 9.79
N THR A 119 -14.04 -2.36 9.91
CA THR A 119 -13.06 -3.46 9.90
C THR A 119 -11.73 -3.06 10.50
N GLN A 120 -10.82 -4.03 10.70
CA GLN A 120 -9.43 -3.73 11.07
C GLN A 120 -8.73 -3.08 9.88
N VAL A 121 -8.05 -1.95 10.10
CA VAL A 121 -7.33 -1.23 9.05
C VAL A 121 -5.83 -1.31 9.31
N PHE A 122 -5.07 -1.32 8.21
CA PHE A 122 -3.62 -1.18 8.14
C PHE A 122 -3.30 -0.19 7.02
N VAL A 123 -2.20 0.55 7.15
CA VAL A 123 -1.74 1.46 6.09
C VAL A 123 -0.29 1.18 5.74
N LEU A 124 -0.01 1.14 4.43
CA LEU A 124 1.32 1.01 3.87
C LEU A 124 1.80 2.39 3.37
N GLY A 125 3.06 2.71 3.64
CA GLY A 125 3.74 3.93 3.19
C GLY A 125 4.00 3.96 1.69
N LEU A 126 4.71 5.01 1.26
CA LEU A 126 4.91 5.36 -0.15
C LEU A 126 6.27 4.88 -0.65
N SER A 127 6.37 4.51 -1.93
CA SER A 127 7.66 4.19 -2.56
C SER A 127 8.41 5.45 -2.99
N ALA A 128 9.73 5.36 -3.05
CA ALA A 128 10.57 6.40 -3.64
C ALA A 128 10.47 6.40 -5.18
N VAL A 129 10.89 7.51 -5.79
CA VAL A 129 10.91 7.72 -7.25
C VAL A 129 12.30 8.11 -7.75
N ASP A 130 12.58 7.86 -9.02
CA ASP A 130 13.75 8.43 -9.70
C ASP A 130 13.39 9.80 -10.28
N GLU A 131 13.83 10.85 -9.59
CA GLU A 131 13.57 12.25 -9.96
C GLU A 131 14.22 12.63 -11.30
N GLN A 132 15.26 11.92 -11.75
CA GLN A 132 15.96 12.24 -13.01
C GLN A 132 15.13 11.88 -14.25
N VAL A 133 14.10 11.03 -14.07
CA VAL A 133 13.22 10.57 -15.14
C VAL A 133 12.00 11.50 -15.32
N MET A 134 11.77 12.44 -14.40
CA MET A 134 10.62 13.33 -14.44
C MET A 134 10.66 14.29 -15.64
N PRO A 135 9.50 14.67 -16.23
CA PRO A 135 8.16 14.26 -15.82
C PRO A 135 7.76 12.85 -16.25
N PHE A 136 7.00 12.18 -15.39
CA PHE A 136 6.23 11.01 -15.78
C PHE A 136 5.06 11.41 -16.70
N ALA A 137 4.84 10.62 -17.76
CA ALA A 137 3.77 10.83 -18.74
C ALA A 137 3.71 12.26 -19.32
N ASP A 138 4.88 12.90 -19.46
CA ASP A 138 5.05 14.27 -19.96
C ASP A 138 4.35 15.38 -19.15
N CYS A 139 3.76 15.07 -17.99
CA CYS A 139 2.93 16.04 -17.26
C CYS A 139 2.91 15.94 -15.73
N LEU A 140 3.51 14.91 -15.13
CA LEU A 140 3.53 14.69 -13.68
C LEU A 140 4.96 14.71 -13.15
N TRP A 141 5.23 15.60 -12.20
CA TRP A 141 6.52 15.74 -11.54
C TRP A 141 6.42 15.22 -10.11
N TYR A 142 7.04 14.08 -9.85
CA TYR A 142 7.18 13.52 -8.52
C TYR A 142 8.53 13.97 -7.93
N SER A 143 8.57 14.20 -6.62
CA SER A 143 9.82 14.44 -5.89
C SER A 143 9.82 13.65 -4.59
N ASN A 144 10.98 13.11 -4.20
CA ASN A 144 11.12 12.40 -2.93
C ASN A 144 10.93 13.34 -1.74
N HIS A 145 11.15 14.64 -1.91
CA HIS A 145 10.81 15.63 -0.89
C HIS A 145 9.29 15.69 -0.65
N ASP A 146 8.50 15.89 -1.71
CA ASP A 146 7.04 15.95 -1.60
C ASP A 146 6.45 14.62 -1.11
N ILE A 147 7.01 13.48 -1.56
CA ILE A 147 6.60 12.14 -1.10
C ILE A 147 6.89 11.96 0.39
N ALA A 148 8.06 12.36 0.88
CA ALA A 148 8.38 12.28 2.31
C ALA A 148 7.45 13.15 3.16
N VAL A 149 7.10 14.35 2.68
CA VAL A 149 6.12 15.22 3.34
C VAL A 149 4.74 14.56 3.38
N HIS A 150 4.28 13.97 2.27
CA HIS A 150 3.00 13.28 2.18
C HIS A 150 2.97 12.02 3.05
N GLU A 151 4.01 11.18 3.03
CA GLU A 151 4.11 9.98 3.87
C GLU A 151 4.03 10.34 5.36
N ALA A 152 4.71 11.40 5.79
CA ALA A 152 4.62 11.88 7.17
C ALA A 152 3.20 12.33 7.55
N GLN A 153 2.46 12.96 6.62
CA GLN A 153 1.06 13.31 6.86
C GLN A 153 0.13 12.08 6.96
N ILE A 154 0.41 11.03 6.18
CA ILE A 154 -0.31 9.75 6.26
C ILE A 154 -0.01 9.07 7.60
N GLU A 155 1.25 9.05 8.03
CA GLU A 155 1.65 8.50 9.32
C GLU A 155 0.95 9.21 10.48
N GLU A 156 0.94 10.55 10.47
CA GLU A 156 0.22 11.36 11.45
C GLU A 156 -1.29 11.03 11.49
N ALA A 157 -1.94 10.92 10.32
CA ALA A 157 -3.35 10.52 10.26
C ALA A 157 -3.58 9.12 10.84
N CYS A 158 -2.64 8.18 10.63
CA CYS A 158 -2.72 6.84 11.21
C CYS A 158 -2.57 6.89 12.73
N LEU A 159 -1.67 7.72 13.27
CA LEU A 159 -1.48 7.90 14.70
C LEU A 159 -2.73 8.46 15.38
N GLU A 160 -3.39 9.46 14.79
CA GLU A 160 -4.62 10.06 15.33
C GLU A 160 -5.78 9.06 15.42
N VAL A 161 -5.85 8.09 14.50
CA VAL A 161 -6.93 7.09 14.43
C VAL A 161 -6.53 5.73 15.04
N ASP A 162 -5.33 5.62 15.64
CA ASP A 162 -4.75 4.38 16.18
C ASP A 162 -4.72 3.22 15.16
N VAL A 163 -4.28 3.53 13.94
CA VAL A 163 -4.14 2.58 12.83
C VAL A 163 -2.66 2.21 12.65
N PRO A 164 -2.30 0.91 12.58
CA PRO A 164 -0.93 0.52 12.29
C PRO A 164 -0.47 1.02 10.90
N PHE A 165 0.68 1.69 10.89
CA PHE A 165 1.34 2.20 9.69
C PHE A 165 2.70 1.49 9.46
N LEU A 166 3.02 1.18 8.21
CA LEU A 166 4.33 0.66 7.80
C LEU A 166 5.01 1.64 6.84
N PRO A 167 5.96 2.49 7.30
CA PRO A 167 6.66 3.44 6.44
C PRO A 167 7.55 2.71 5.43
N LEU A 168 7.59 3.22 4.20
CA LEU A 168 8.37 2.65 3.11
C LEU A 168 9.37 3.63 2.51
N HIS A 169 9.08 4.93 2.42
CA HIS A 169 9.85 5.86 1.59
C HIS A 169 11.31 5.97 2.05
N ALA A 170 11.52 6.41 3.28
CA ALA A 170 12.86 6.53 3.86
C ALA A 170 13.56 5.15 3.97
N ALA A 171 12.80 4.10 4.26
CA ALA A 171 13.32 2.75 4.36
C ALA A 171 13.84 2.22 3.01
N MET A 172 13.16 2.53 1.91
CA MET A 172 13.59 2.19 0.56
C MET A 172 14.84 2.98 0.18
N GLN A 173 14.87 4.29 0.46
CA GLN A 173 16.03 5.14 0.13
C GLN A 173 17.31 4.75 0.90
N ALA A 174 17.17 4.10 2.06
CA ALA A 174 18.29 3.58 2.85
C ALA A 174 18.94 2.33 2.25
N GLU A 175 18.27 1.65 1.31
CA GLU A 175 18.76 0.40 0.72
C GLU A 175 19.79 0.68 -0.39
N PRO A 176 20.98 0.06 -0.34
CA PRO A 176 21.95 0.19 -1.42
C PRO A 176 21.36 -0.27 -2.75
N GLY A 177 21.35 0.62 -3.75
CA GLY A 177 20.90 0.29 -5.10
C GLY A 177 19.39 0.29 -5.30
N TRP A 178 18.60 0.89 -4.40
CA TRP A 178 17.13 1.03 -4.57
C TRP A 178 16.71 1.63 -5.91
N LEU A 179 17.53 2.51 -6.51
CA LEU A 179 17.27 3.05 -7.84
C LEU A 179 17.16 1.95 -8.91
N GLY A 180 17.90 0.84 -8.76
CA GLY A 180 17.80 -0.32 -9.65
C GLY A 180 16.51 -1.13 -9.47
N TRP A 181 15.65 -0.76 -8.52
CA TRP A 181 14.31 -1.35 -8.35
C TRP A 181 13.23 -0.59 -9.10
N ILE A 182 13.56 0.56 -9.68
CA ILE A 182 12.60 1.42 -10.37
C ILE A 182 12.69 1.15 -11.87
N GLU A 183 11.53 0.99 -12.49
CA GLU A 183 11.37 0.84 -13.92
C GLU A 183 11.79 2.13 -14.66
N PRO A 184 12.08 2.07 -15.97
CA PRO A 184 12.52 3.24 -16.74
C PRO A 184 11.56 4.43 -16.78
N ASP A 185 10.32 4.28 -16.29
CA ASP A 185 9.36 5.37 -16.15
C ASP A 185 9.53 6.19 -14.86
N GLY A 186 10.46 5.80 -13.99
CA GLY A 186 10.87 6.56 -12.81
C GLY A 186 9.95 6.43 -11.60
N ILE A 187 8.84 5.67 -11.69
CA ILE A 187 7.87 5.56 -10.58
C ILE A 187 7.51 4.12 -10.22
N HIS A 188 7.42 3.22 -11.19
CA HIS A 188 6.95 1.87 -10.90
C HIS A 188 8.09 0.97 -10.46
N LEU A 189 7.83 0.10 -9.49
CA LEU A 189 8.83 -0.86 -9.05
C LEU A 189 8.85 -2.08 -9.97
N ASN A 190 10.03 -2.63 -10.17
CA ASN A 190 10.25 -3.90 -10.84
C ASN A 190 10.10 -5.08 -9.87
N SER A 191 10.34 -6.29 -10.37
CA SER A 191 10.26 -7.54 -9.60
C SER A 191 11.05 -7.51 -8.28
N ALA A 192 12.22 -6.87 -8.24
CA ALA A 192 13.05 -6.77 -7.04
C ALA A 192 12.46 -5.79 -6.02
N GLY A 193 11.98 -4.62 -6.47
CA GLY A 193 11.32 -3.65 -5.59
C GLY A 193 10.02 -4.19 -4.99
N HIS A 194 9.20 -4.86 -5.80
CA HIS A 194 7.99 -5.55 -5.30
C HIS A 194 8.33 -6.68 -4.34
N HIS A 195 9.42 -7.42 -4.55
CA HIS A 195 9.87 -8.42 -3.60
C HIS A 195 10.31 -7.80 -2.27
N TRP A 196 11.01 -6.66 -2.30
CA TRP A 196 11.40 -5.94 -1.10
C TRP A 196 10.20 -5.47 -0.27
N ILE A 197 9.18 -4.86 -0.92
CA ILE A 197 7.92 -4.48 -0.23
C ILE A 197 7.28 -5.70 0.40
N GLU A 198 7.18 -6.80 -0.35
CA GLU A 198 6.56 -8.03 0.14
C GLU A 198 7.24 -8.58 1.38
N GLN A 199 8.57 -8.60 1.44
CA GLN A 199 9.32 -9.05 2.62
C GLN A 199 9.03 -8.20 3.86
N ARG A 200 8.89 -6.88 3.69
CA ARG A 200 8.52 -5.98 4.80
C ARG A 200 7.11 -6.22 5.27
N VAL A 201 6.14 -6.32 4.35
CA VAL A 201 4.73 -6.58 4.70
C VAL A 201 4.59 -7.96 5.35
N ARG A 202 5.28 -8.99 4.84
CA ARG A 202 5.27 -10.33 5.40
C ARG A 202 5.82 -10.37 6.83
N SER A 203 6.87 -9.59 7.12
CA SER A 203 7.50 -9.54 8.45
C SER A 203 6.88 -8.51 9.40
N TRP A 204 5.87 -7.76 8.96
CA TRP A 204 5.25 -6.71 9.76
C TRP A 204 4.41 -7.28 10.92
N GLY A 205 4.89 -7.09 12.15
CA GLY A 205 4.29 -7.68 13.35
C GLY A 205 2.79 -7.37 13.54
N ALA A 206 2.34 -6.15 13.23
CA ALA A 206 0.92 -5.81 13.35
C ALA A 206 0.05 -6.68 12.42
N LEU A 207 0.49 -6.85 11.17
CA LEU A 207 -0.20 -7.69 10.20
C LEU A 207 -0.06 -9.18 10.54
N GLN A 208 1.09 -9.64 11.05
CA GLN A 208 1.27 -11.03 11.49
C GLN A 208 0.38 -11.39 12.68
N ARG A 209 0.23 -10.50 13.67
CA ARG A 209 -0.71 -10.67 14.80
C ARG A 209 -2.11 -10.88 14.31
N TRP A 210 -2.55 -9.94 13.47
CA TRP A 210 -3.88 -10.03 12.89
C TRP A 210 -4.01 -11.30 12.06
N ALA A 211 -3.02 -11.67 11.24
CA ALA A 211 -3.06 -12.87 10.41
C ALA A 211 -2.94 -14.18 11.22
N GLY A 212 -2.60 -14.12 12.51
CA GLY A 212 -2.38 -15.30 13.37
C GLY A 212 -1.11 -16.09 13.03
N LEU A 213 -0.11 -15.42 12.47
CA LEU A 213 1.11 -16.05 11.92
C LEU A 213 2.36 -15.86 12.80
N GLU A 214 2.31 -15.10 13.90
CA GLU A 214 3.48 -14.82 14.77
C GLU A 214 4.17 -16.07 15.34
N LEU A 215 3.45 -17.17 15.53
CA LEU A 215 3.99 -18.40 16.13
C LEU A 215 4.68 -19.33 15.12
N GLN A 216 4.53 -19.10 13.81
CA GLN A 216 5.11 -19.99 12.77
C GLN A 216 6.53 -19.58 12.38
N THR A 217 6.92 -18.31 12.60
CA THR A 217 8.26 -17.77 12.31
C THR A 217 9.33 -18.18 13.34
N GLN A 218 8.94 -18.62 14.53
CA GLN A 218 9.87 -19.12 15.56
C GLN A 218 10.29 -20.58 15.35
N LEU A 219 9.53 -21.37 14.58
CA LEU A 219 9.79 -22.80 14.34
C LEU A 219 10.64 -23.08 13.10
N THR A 220 10.97 -22.07 12.30
CA THR A 220 11.77 -22.20 11.07
C THR A 220 13.27 -21.93 11.25
N TRP A 221 13.74 -21.70 12.49
CA TRP A 221 15.15 -21.43 12.82
C TRP A 221 15.76 -22.43 13.81
N THR A 222 15.32 -23.68 13.80
CA THR A 222 15.97 -24.81 14.48
C THR A 222 16.39 -25.85 13.48
#